data_AF-A0A1Z4UZ77-F1
#
_entry.id   AF-A0A1Z4UZ77-F1
#
_cell.length_a   1.000
_cell.length_b   1.000
_cell.length_c   1.000
_cell.angle_alpha   90.00
_cell.angle_beta   90.00
_cell.angle_gamma   90.00
#
_symmetry.space_group_name_H-M   'P 1'
#
loop_
_entity.id
_entity.type
_entity.pdbx_description
1 polymer ?
#
loop_
_entity_poly.entity_id
_entity_poly.type
_entity_poly.pdbx_seq_one_letter_code
_entity_poly.pdbx_strand_id
1 'polypeptide(L)'
;MATRNVIADGNYSDSTIWFEGILPGAGDDVVINLSDSDITVTLTNNTTIKSLSQFETFQWNSGTINVSDGFTNNGNLSIGYGDKYITGVLQNKGVVTQSDYYSPWWTYYGNIYLNNSSQIINQIGATYDLQGGNIRPNFPADYQGAEAKFDNKGTFTKTSGYSASIYVDFDNSSTVNINAGNLGLTNDFINTGIVNVNAGTLAVTGKTTNSNKINVEGGSLSLTGGGTNTNGTIYVDIDAALTLEGIFNFGVGSQITGRGGVTLNSGQLNFNLNQTSIRQQLHHHTPTRYHQC
;
A
#
# COMPACT_ATOMS: atom_id res chain seq x y z
N MET A 1 -34.77 -5.20 -5.05
CA MET A 1 -33.42 -4.89 -5.50
C MET A 1 -33.56 -4.00 -6.71
N ALA A 2 -33.07 -2.77 -6.62
CA ALA A 2 -33.08 -1.82 -7.72
C ALA A 2 -31.65 -1.35 -8.00
N THR A 3 -31.41 -0.87 -9.21
CA THR A 3 -30.20 -0.10 -9.52
C THR A 3 -30.48 1.37 -9.20
N ARG A 4 -29.62 1.98 -8.39
CA ARG A 4 -29.71 3.38 -7.99
C ARG A 4 -28.63 4.18 -8.70
N ASN A 5 -29.06 4.99 -9.65
CA ASN A 5 -28.18 5.88 -10.40
C ASN A 5 -28.21 7.27 -9.77
N VAL A 6 -27.03 7.86 -9.62
CA VAL A 6 -26.91 9.28 -9.30
C VAL A 6 -27.35 10.13 -10.50
N ILE A 7 -27.92 11.31 -10.26
CA ILE A 7 -28.37 12.26 -11.30
C ILE A 7 -27.77 13.67 -11.13
N ALA A 8 -27.06 13.93 -10.04
CA ALA A 8 -26.44 15.22 -9.77
C ALA A 8 -25.26 15.10 -8.78
N ASP A 9 -24.46 16.16 -8.70
CA ASP A 9 -23.47 16.37 -7.64
C ASP A 9 -24.10 16.44 -6.26
N GLY A 10 -23.41 15.94 -5.23
CA GLY A 10 -23.75 16.26 -3.86
C GLY A 10 -23.44 15.19 -2.81
N ASN A 11 -24.18 15.24 -1.72
CA ASN A 11 -24.01 14.32 -0.61
C ASN A 11 -24.78 13.01 -0.88
N TYR A 12 -24.14 11.87 -0.65
CA TYR A 12 -24.75 10.54 -0.79
C TYR A 12 -26.09 10.41 -0.04
N SER A 13 -26.22 11.09 1.10
CA SER A 13 -27.43 11.05 1.94
C SER A 13 -28.52 12.05 1.53
N ASP A 14 -28.27 12.87 0.51
CA ASP A 14 -29.28 13.73 -0.10
C ASP A 14 -30.10 12.90 -1.10
N SER A 15 -31.41 12.75 -0.86
CA SER A 15 -32.26 11.97 -1.75
C SER A 15 -32.38 12.60 -3.14
N THR A 16 -32.16 13.91 -3.27
CA THR A 16 -32.35 14.65 -4.53
C THR A 16 -31.29 14.36 -5.58
N ILE A 17 -30.13 13.80 -5.18
CA ILE A 17 -29.07 13.41 -6.13
C ILE A 17 -29.29 12.02 -6.73
N TRP A 18 -30.34 11.30 -6.31
CA TRP A 18 -30.65 9.96 -6.80
C TRP A 18 -31.83 9.97 -7.76
N PHE A 19 -31.77 9.14 -8.80
CA PHE A 19 -32.91 8.90 -9.68
C PHE A 19 -34.15 8.52 -8.85
N GLU A 20 -35.30 9.09 -9.20
CA GLU A 20 -36.59 8.99 -8.46
C GLU A 20 -36.60 9.59 -7.04
N GLY A 21 -35.52 10.22 -6.59
CA GLY A 21 -35.46 10.80 -5.25
C GLY A 21 -35.37 9.75 -4.14
N ILE A 22 -34.84 8.56 -4.42
CA ILE A 22 -34.81 7.42 -3.49
C ILE A 22 -33.37 7.10 -3.10
N LEU A 23 -33.08 7.16 -1.80
CA LEU A 23 -31.78 6.79 -1.24
C LEU A 23 -31.49 5.28 -1.44
N PRO A 24 -30.26 4.90 -1.78
CA PRO A 24 -29.87 3.49 -1.84
C PRO A 24 -29.96 2.79 -0.49
N GLY A 25 -30.42 1.53 -0.51
CA GLY A 25 -30.46 0.65 0.66
C GLY A 25 -29.72 -0.67 0.48
N ALA A 26 -29.79 -1.53 1.51
CA ALA A 26 -28.98 -2.75 1.64
C ALA A 26 -29.10 -3.78 0.49
N GLY A 27 -30.18 -3.72 -0.29
CA GLY A 27 -30.40 -4.61 -1.44
C GLY A 27 -30.20 -3.96 -2.80
N ASP A 28 -29.71 -2.71 -2.84
CA ASP A 28 -29.59 -1.94 -4.07
C ASP A 28 -28.16 -1.98 -4.62
N ASP A 29 -28.08 -1.99 -5.96
CA ASP A 29 -26.84 -1.84 -6.72
C ASP A 29 -26.66 -0.35 -7.04
N VAL A 30 -25.58 0.27 -6.54
CA VAL A 30 -25.33 1.71 -6.69
C VAL A 30 -24.41 1.97 -7.86
N VAL A 31 -24.80 2.90 -8.73
CA VAL A 31 -23.98 3.35 -9.85
C VAL A 31 -23.80 4.86 -9.79
N ILE A 32 -22.55 5.29 -9.69
CA ILE A 32 -22.14 6.70 -9.78
C ILE A 32 -21.52 6.88 -11.16
N ASN A 33 -22.34 7.28 -12.13
CA ASN A 33 -21.94 7.49 -13.51
C ASN A 33 -22.91 8.49 -14.15
N LEU A 34 -22.40 9.65 -14.51
CA LEU A 34 -23.12 10.59 -15.36
C LEU A 34 -22.20 10.84 -16.55
N SER A 35 -22.37 10.01 -17.57
CA SER A 35 -21.51 9.86 -18.74
C SER A 35 -21.08 11.13 -19.48
N ASP A 36 -21.70 12.29 -19.18
CA ASP A 36 -21.43 13.59 -19.79
C ASP A 36 -21.00 14.68 -18.78
N SER A 37 -20.69 14.34 -17.53
CA SER A 37 -20.31 15.31 -16.50
C SER A 37 -19.40 14.73 -15.41
N ASP A 38 -18.32 15.45 -15.09
CA ASP A 38 -17.48 15.16 -13.93
C ASP A 38 -18.25 15.53 -12.65
N ILE A 39 -18.87 14.53 -12.02
CA ILE A 39 -19.57 14.73 -10.75
C ILE A 39 -18.78 14.23 -9.54
N THR A 40 -19.08 14.83 -8.39
CA THR A 40 -18.58 14.44 -7.08
C THR A 40 -19.72 14.02 -6.16
N VAL A 41 -19.71 12.75 -5.75
CA VAL A 41 -20.58 12.25 -4.68
C VAL A 41 -19.78 12.10 -3.40
N THR A 42 -20.27 12.72 -2.33
CA THR A 42 -19.59 12.71 -1.02
C THR A 42 -20.33 11.83 -0.02
N LEU A 43 -19.65 10.84 0.56
CA LEU A 43 -20.14 10.02 1.65
C LEU A 43 -19.51 10.45 2.98
N THR A 44 -20.36 10.81 3.95
CA THR A 44 -19.97 11.13 5.33
C THR A 44 -20.62 10.21 6.38
N ASN A 45 -21.58 9.38 5.97
CA ASN A 45 -22.40 8.56 6.85
C ASN A 45 -22.21 7.07 6.55
N ASN A 46 -22.66 6.21 7.45
CA ASN A 46 -22.67 4.77 7.20
C ASN A 46 -23.71 4.43 6.13
N THR A 47 -23.35 3.53 5.22
CA THR A 47 -24.26 2.96 4.23
C THR A 47 -24.07 1.46 4.12
N THR A 48 -25.17 0.76 3.84
CA THR A 48 -25.18 -0.66 3.51
C THR A 48 -25.89 -0.78 2.17
N ILE A 49 -25.23 -1.39 1.21
CA ILE A 49 -25.68 -1.57 -0.17
C ILE A 49 -25.22 -2.94 -0.66
N LYS A 50 -25.80 -3.42 -1.76
CA LYS A 50 -25.37 -4.68 -2.34
C LYS A 50 -24.05 -4.50 -3.08
N SER A 51 -23.98 -3.56 -4.00
CA SER A 51 -22.76 -3.22 -4.74
C SER A 51 -22.63 -1.71 -4.97
N LEU A 52 -21.39 -1.26 -5.22
CA LEU A 52 -21.08 0.09 -5.67
C LEU A 52 -20.17 0.01 -6.90
N SER A 53 -20.59 0.62 -8.01
CA SER A 53 -19.76 0.84 -9.18
C SER A 53 -19.68 2.34 -9.46
N GLN A 54 -18.49 2.90 -9.32
CA GLN A 54 -18.29 4.35 -9.41
C GLN A 54 -17.37 4.65 -10.59
N PHE A 55 -17.73 5.56 -11.47
CA PHE A 55 -16.97 5.96 -12.67
C PHE A 55 -16.47 7.39 -12.60
N GLU A 56 -17.04 8.20 -11.70
CA GLU A 56 -16.79 9.62 -11.55
C GLU A 56 -15.86 9.88 -10.35
N THR A 57 -16.05 11.01 -9.66
CA THR A 57 -15.40 11.26 -8.37
C THR A 57 -16.29 10.80 -7.22
N PHE A 58 -15.76 9.90 -6.39
CA PHE A 58 -16.38 9.52 -5.12
C PHE A 58 -15.47 9.95 -3.96
N GLN A 59 -16.01 10.77 -3.05
CA GLN A 59 -15.31 11.22 -1.84
C GLN A 59 -15.82 10.45 -0.63
N TRP A 60 -14.97 9.62 -0.03
CA TRP A 60 -15.28 8.89 1.19
C TRP A 60 -14.59 9.56 2.38
N ASN A 61 -15.34 10.41 3.07
CA ASN A 61 -14.84 11.30 4.12
C ASN A 61 -15.14 10.81 5.54
N SER A 62 -15.89 9.72 5.71
CA SER A 62 -16.07 9.00 6.98
C SER A 62 -17.07 7.86 6.80
N GLY A 63 -17.16 7.00 7.83
CA GLY A 63 -18.24 6.04 7.99
C GLY A 63 -17.96 4.69 7.34
N THR A 64 -18.93 3.80 7.47
CA THR A 64 -18.85 2.42 6.99
C THR A 64 -19.54 2.26 5.65
N ILE A 65 -18.89 1.60 4.69
CA ILE A 65 -19.50 1.05 3.48
C ILE A 65 -19.55 -0.48 3.64
N ASN A 66 -20.73 -1.01 3.87
CA ASN A 66 -20.95 -2.46 3.81
C ASN A 66 -21.44 -2.82 2.40
N VAL A 67 -20.63 -3.57 1.64
CA VAL A 67 -20.94 -4.05 0.30
C VAL A 67 -20.89 -5.58 0.27
N SER A 68 -22.01 -6.24 -0.03
CA SER A 68 -22.04 -7.71 -0.11
C SER A 68 -21.37 -8.24 -1.38
N ASP A 69 -21.51 -7.51 -2.48
CA ASP A 69 -21.11 -7.93 -3.83
C ASP A 69 -19.93 -7.10 -4.36
N GLY A 70 -19.38 -6.22 -3.53
CA GLY A 70 -18.15 -5.47 -3.76
C GLY A 70 -18.33 -3.99 -4.13
N PHE A 71 -17.21 -3.26 -4.03
CA PHE A 71 -17.07 -1.86 -4.41
C PHE A 71 -16.04 -1.78 -5.55
N THR A 72 -16.47 -1.39 -6.74
CA THR A 72 -15.61 -1.15 -7.89
C THR A 72 -15.39 0.35 -8.11
N ASN A 73 -14.13 0.78 -8.04
CA ASN A 73 -13.68 2.11 -8.41
C ASN A 73 -13.17 2.13 -9.85
N ASN A 74 -13.92 2.69 -10.80
CA ASN A 74 -13.49 2.89 -12.19
C ASN A 74 -12.99 4.33 -12.46
N GLY A 75 -13.33 5.29 -11.59
CA GLY A 75 -12.92 6.69 -11.70
C GLY A 75 -11.95 7.13 -10.59
N ASN A 76 -12.21 8.30 -10.01
CA ASN A 76 -11.41 8.90 -8.95
C ASN A 76 -12.06 8.65 -7.57
N LEU A 77 -11.38 7.89 -6.72
CA LEU A 77 -11.76 7.70 -5.31
C LEU A 77 -10.85 8.54 -4.42
N SER A 78 -11.41 9.56 -3.79
CA SER A 78 -10.72 10.33 -2.75
C SER A 78 -11.15 9.82 -1.38
N ILE A 79 -10.19 9.41 -0.56
CA ILE A 79 -10.41 8.99 0.81
C ILE A 79 -9.86 10.12 1.69
N GLY A 80 -10.77 10.92 2.23
CA GLY A 80 -10.53 12.09 3.09
C GLY A 80 -10.63 11.71 4.56
N TYR A 81 -10.78 12.64 5.52
CA TYR A 81 -10.61 12.40 6.97
C TYR A 81 -11.48 11.30 7.62
N GLY A 82 -11.21 10.99 8.89
CA GLY A 82 -12.04 10.08 9.71
C GLY A 82 -11.84 8.59 9.40
N ASP A 83 -12.33 7.73 10.28
CA ASP A 83 -12.23 6.29 10.09
C ASP A 83 -13.27 5.80 9.07
N LYS A 84 -12.81 4.88 8.22
CA LYS A 84 -13.55 4.27 7.11
C LYS A 84 -13.59 2.79 7.39
N TYR A 85 -14.73 2.17 7.19
CA TYR A 85 -14.84 0.73 7.35
C TYR A 85 -15.40 0.15 6.06
N ILE A 86 -14.75 -0.87 5.51
CA ILE A 86 -15.30 -1.64 4.40
C ILE A 86 -15.49 -3.09 4.82
N THR A 87 -16.66 -3.62 4.49
CA THR A 87 -16.92 -5.05 4.45
C THR A 87 -17.09 -5.44 2.99
N GLY A 88 -16.26 -6.33 2.47
CA GLY A 88 -16.25 -6.79 1.08
C GLY A 88 -14.92 -6.52 0.36
N VAL A 89 -14.96 -6.42 -0.96
CA VAL A 89 -13.77 -6.18 -1.79
C VAL A 89 -13.85 -4.80 -2.44
N LEU A 90 -12.84 -3.96 -2.21
CA LEU A 90 -12.59 -2.75 -2.99
C LEU A 90 -11.70 -3.10 -4.19
N GLN A 91 -12.30 -3.11 -5.38
CA GLN A 91 -11.59 -3.26 -6.65
C GLN A 91 -11.29 -1.88 -7.23
N ASN A 92 -10.03 -1.45 -7.12
CA ASN A 92 -9.58 -0.24 -7.77
C ASN A 92 -9.16 -0.52 -9.21
N LYS A 93 -9.87 0.05 -10.18
CA LYS A 93 -9.56 0.06 -11.62
C LYS A 93 -9.17 1.46 -12.12
N GLY A 94 -9.43 2.51 -11.34
CA GLY A 94 -9.09 3.90 -11.65
C GLY A 94 -7.98 4.43 -10.74
N VAL A 95 -8.22 5.59 -10.14
CA VAL A 95 -7.27 6.27 -9.25
C VAL A 95 -7.85 6.33 -7.84
N VAL A 96 -7.06 5.94 -6.85
CA VAL A 96 -7.34 6.19 -5.43
C VAL A 96 -6.31 7.17 -4.89
N THR A 97 -6.78 8.19 -4.17
CA THR A 97 -5.93 9.06 -3.34
C THR A 97 -6.43 9.00 -1.90
N GLN A 98 -5.63 8.42 -1.01
CA GLN A 98 -5.90 8.41 0.43
C GLN A 98 -5.07 9.50 1.10
N SER A 99 -5.72 10.61 1.45
CA SER A 99 -5.07 11.86 1.91
C SER A 99 -5.16 12.07 3.42
N ASP A 100 -5.36 10.98 4.16
CA ASP A 100 -5.58 10.99 5.60
C ASP A 100 -4.42 11.63 6.38
N TYR A 101 -4.69 12.73 7.08
CA TYR A 101 -3.69 13.40 7.92
C TYR A 101 -3.55 12.68 9.26
N TYR A 102 -2.32 12.28 9.60
CA TYR A 102 -1.98 11.89 10.97
C TYR A 102 -1.78 13.15 11.82
N SER A 103 -2.74 13.45 12.70
CA SER A 103 -2.59 14.50 13.73
C SER A 103 -2.12 13.88 15.05
N PRO A 104 -0.95 14.25 15.59
CA PRO A 104 -0.53 13.79 16.92
C PRO A 104 -1.36 14.41 18.07
N TRP A 105 -2.23 15.38 17.77
CA TRP A 105 -3.00 16.14 18.76
C TRP A 105 -4.51 15.84 18.74
N TRP A 106 -4.99 15.03 17.79
CA TRP A 106 -6.42 14.72 17.62
C TRP A 106 -6.65 13.23 17.29
N THR A 107 -7.69 12.66 17.92
CA THR A 107 -8.06 11.23 17.87
C THR A 107 -8.77 10.81 16.57
N TYR A 108 -8.73 11.60 15.50
CA TYR A 108 -9.33 11.21 14.22
C TYR A 108 -8.26 10.70 13.29
N TYR A 109 -7.96 9.40 13.45
CA TYR A 109 -7.16 8.70 12.48
C TYR A 109 -7.97 8.55 11.21
N GLY A 110 -7.38 8.92 10.08
CA GLY A 110 -7.91 8.55 8.78
C GLY A 110 -7.50 7.12 8.47
N ASN A 111 -8.13 6.14 9.11
CA ASN A 111 -7.86 4.73 8.81
C ASN A 111 -8.89 4.18 7.84
N ILE A 112 -8.46 3.25 7.00
CA ILE A 112 -9.34 2.27 6.37
C ILE A 112 -9.24 0.98 7.19
N TYR A 113 -10.38 0.57 7.72
CA TYR A 113 -10.59 -0.67 8.43
C TYR A 113 -11.21 -1.70 7.50
N LEU A 114 -10.49 -2.80 7.27
CA LEU A 114 -10.93 -3.94 6.49
C LEU A 114 -11.61 -4.97 7.42
N ASN A 115 -12.94 -5.07 7.35
CA ASN A 115 -13.72 -5.99 8.18
C ASN A 115 -13.68 -7.41 7.61
N ASN A 116 -13.64 -8.46 8.43
CA ASN A 116 -13.97 -9.84 8.02
C ASN A 116 -13.35 -10.31 6.68
N SER A 117 -12.03 -10.48 6.59
CA SER A 117 -11.33 -10.90 5.34
C SER A 117 -11.51 -9.96 4.14
N SER A 118 -11.92 -8.71 4.36
CA SER A 118 -12.04 -7.71 3.29
C SER A 118 -10.69 -7.47 2.61
N GLN A 119 -10.76 -7.10 1.33
CA GLN A 119 -9.59 -6.93 0.48
C GLN A 119 -9.62 -5.60 -0.26
N ILE A 120 -8.44 -5.05 -0.49
CA ILE A 120 -8.21 -4.02 -1.49
C ILE A 120 -7.44 -4.67 -2.64
N ILE A 121 -7.95 -4.54 -3.85
CA ILE A 121 -7.29 -5.01 -5.07
C ILE A 121 -7.04 -3.80 -5.96
N ASN A 122 -5.78 -3.38 -6.08
CA ASN A 122 -5.35 -2.37 -7.05
C ASN A 122 -5.08 -3.05 -8.38
N GLN A 123 -6.03 -3.00 -9.31
CA GLN A 123 -6.02 -3.74 -10.57
C GLN A 123 -4.94 -3.23 -11.53
N ILE A 124 -4.64 -4.03 -12.56
CA ILE A 124 -3.71 -3.66 -13.63
C ILE A 124 -4.16 -2.34 -14.27
N GLY A 125 -3.23 -1.40 -14.43
CA GLY A 125 -3.47 -0.06 -14.98
C GLY A 125 -4.01 0.95 -13.95
N ALA A 126 -4.47 0.51 -12.78
CA ALA A 126 -4.96 1.38 -11.72
C ALA A 126 -3.82 1.98 -10.89
N THR A 127 -4.10 3.11 -10.23
CA THR A 127 -3.18 3.77 -9.30
C THR A 127 -3.78 3.89 -7.91
N TYR A 128 -3.00 3.57 -6.89
CA TYR A 128 -3.33 3.81 -5.48
C TYR A 128 -2.25 4.67 -4.84
N ASP A 129 -2.56 5.92 -4.51
CA ASP A 129 -1.67 6.84 -3.79
C ASP A 129 -2.05 6.93 -2.32
N LEU A 130 -1.22 6.34 -1.44
CA LEU A 130 -1.40 6.39 0.00
C LEU A 130 -0.65 7.61 0.56
N GLN A 131 -1.25 8.78 0.52
CA GLN A 131 -0.64 10.03 1.00
C GLN A 131 -0.65 10.16 2.54
N GLY A 132 -1.35 9.30 3.27
CA GLY A 132 -1.32 9.29 4.72
C GLY A 132 -2.34 8.34 5.31
N GLY A 133 -2.39 8.25 6.63
CA GLY A 133 -3.30 7.36 7.34
C GLY A 133 -2.84 5.91 7.35
N ASN A 134 -3.77 5.01 7.67
CA ASN A 134 -3.46 3.59 7.79
C ASN A 134 -4.48 2.70 7.08
N ILE A 135 -4.04 1.53 6.66
CA ILE A 135 -4.91 0.42 6.24
C ILE A 135 -4.76 -0.67 7.28
N ARG A 136 -5.85 -1.02 7.97
CA ARG A 136 -5.83 -1.91 9.13
C ARG A 136 -6.88 -2.99 8.99
N PRO A 137 -6.63 -4.20 9.49
CA PRO A 137 -7.73 -5.10 9.72
C PRO A 137 -8.61 -4.58 10.85
N ASN A 138 -9.90 -4.83 10.77
CA ASN A 138 -10.82 -4.65 11.89
C ASN A 138 -11.16 -6.01 12.48
N PHE A 139 -10.27 -6.52 13.33
CA PHE A 139 -10.52 -7.73 14.08
C PHE A 139 -10.93 -7.37 15.52
N PRO A 140 -11.99 -7.99 16.07
CA PRO A 140 -12.01 -8.24 17.51
C PRO A 140 -10.72 -8.98 17.88
N ALA A 141 -10.16 -8.74 19.06
CA ALA A 141 -8.85 -9.24 19.52
C ALA A 141 -8.63 -10.77 19.41
N ASP A 142 -9.66 -11.53 19.03
CA ASP A 142 -9.75 -12.98 19.13
C ASP A 142 -9.91 -13.68 17.75
N TYR A 143 -9.98 -12.92 16.64
CA TYR A 143 -10.22 -13.48 15.30
C TYR A 143 -8.90 -13.79 14.56
N GLN A 144 -8.55 -15.07 14.45
CA GLN A 144 -7.34 -15.56 13.76
C GLN A 144 -7.62 -16.31 12.43
N GLY A 145 -8.84 -16.21 11.89
CA GLY A 145 -9.30 -17.12 10.84
C GLY A 145 -9.25 -16.62 9.40
N ALA A 146 -9.19 -15.30 9.17
CA ALA A 146 -9.21 -14.76 7.82
C ALA A 146 -8.53 -13.40 7.74
N GLU A 147 -7.42 -13.34 7.00
CA GLU A 147 -6.54 -12.18 6.94
C GLU A 147 -7.02 -11.22 5.86
N ALA A 148 -7.32 -9.98 6.26
CA ALA A 148 -7.50 -8.89 5.31
C ALA A 148 -6.19 -8.69 4.53
N LYS A 149 -6.30 -8.20 3.29
CA LYS A 149 -5.15 -8.13 2.38
C LYS A 149 -5.23 -6.94 1.43
N PHE A 150 -4.06 -6.44 1.04
CA PHE A 150 -3.87 -5.53 -0.08
C PHE A 150 -3.14 -6.27 -1.21
N ASP A 151 -3.78 -6.41 -2.37
CA ASP A 151 -3.20 -6.98 -3.59
C ASP A 151 -2.94 -5.88 -4.62
N ASN A 152 -1.67 -5.58 -4.87
CA ASN A 152 -1.22 -4.59 -5.84
C ASN A 152 -0.82 -5.24 -7.17
N LYS A 153 -1.69 -5.10 -8.17
CA LYS A 153 -1.47 -5.48 -9.58
C LYS A 153 -1.26 -4.26 -10.49
N GLY A 154 -1.56 -3.06 -10.00
CA GLY A 154 -1.35 -1.79 -10.67
C GLY A 154 -0.12 -1.05 -10.15
N THR A 155 -0.23 0.27 -10.01
CA THR A 155 0.78 1.12 -9.40
C THR A 155 0.34 1.53 -8.00
N PHE A 156 1.08 1.12 -6.98
CA PHE A 156 1.00 1.71 -5.65
C PHE A 156 2.05 2.82 -5.55
N THR A 157 1.66 3.97 -5.01
CA THR A 157 2.58 5.08 -4.80
C THR A 157 2.41 5.69 -3.41
N LYS A 158 3.50 6.23 -2.88
CA LYS A 158 3.56 6.99 -1.65
C LYS A 158 4.21 8.33 -1.96
N THR A 159 3.40 9.37 -2.21
CA THR A 159 3.88 10.66 -2.74
C THR A 159 4.05 11.77 -1.70
N SER A 160 3.34 11.70 -0.58
CA SER A 160 3.36 12.76 0.43
C SER A 160 4.57 12.68 1.36
N GLY A 161 4.88 13.77 2.06
CA GLY A 161 5.87 13.78 3.16
C GLY A 161 5.38 13.15 4.47
N TYR A 162 4.09 12.80 4.60
CA TYR A 162 3.53 12.22 5.82
C TYR A 162 3.88 10.75 5.98
N SER A 163 3.69 10.21 7.18
CA SER A 163 3.79 8.77 7.43
C SER A 163 2.48 8.07 7.10
N ALA A 164 2.58 6.84 6.59
CA ALA A 164 1.45 5.94 6.40
C ALA A 164 1.84 4.51 6.79
N SER A 165 0.87 3.67 7.11
CA SER A 165 1.13 2.25 7.42
C SER A 165 0.05 1.29 6.94
N ILE A 166 0.48 0.11 6.52
CA ILE A 166 -0.37 -1.01 6.11
C ILE A 166 -0.15 -2.13 7.12
N TYR A 167 -1.21 -2.53 7.80
CA TYR A 167 -1.23 -3.54 8.87
C TYR A 167 -1.88 -4.85 8.42
N VAL A 168 -2.05 -5.00 7.12
CA VAL A 168 -2.52 -6.21 6.46
C VAL A 168 -1.42 -6.72 5.54
N ASP A 169 -1.53 -7.96 5.10
CA ASP A 169 -0.59 -8.51 4.14
C ASP A 169 -0.60 -7.67 2.86
N PHE A 170 0.59 -7.37 2.33
CA PHE A 170 0.76 -6.55 1.15
C PHE A 170 1.46 -7.37 0.06
N ASP A 171 0.71 -7.70 -0.98
CA ASP A 171 1.23 -8.43 -2.13
C ASP A 171 1.46 -7.47 -3.29
N ASN A 172 2.71 -7.30 -3.69
CA ASN A 172 3.07 -6.58 -4.89
C ASN A 172 3.38 -7.55 -6.04
N SER A 173 2.59 -7.46 -7.11
CA SER A 173 2.84 -8.16 -8.38
C SER A 173 3.12 -7.22 -9.55
N SER A 174 3.14 -5.90 -9.30
CA SER A 174 3.43 -4.88 -10.31
C SER A 174 4.34 -3.81 -9.73
N THR A 175 3.93 -2.55 -9.59
CA THR A 175 4.84 -1.45 -9.23
C THR A 175 4.47 -0.83 -7.89
N VAL A 176 5.49 -0.63 -7.04
CA VAL A 176 5.43 0.17 -5.82
C VAL A 176 6.47 1.29 -5.93
N ASN A 177 6.04 2.54 -5.74
CA ASN A 177 6.92 3.70 -5.75
C ASN A 177 6.85 4.45 -4.41
N ILE A 178 7.97 4.55 -3.70
CA ILE A 178 8.08 5.28 -2.43
C ILE A 178 8.80 6.59 -2.70
N ASN A 179 8.02 7.59 -3.09
CA ASN A 179 8.53 8.87 -3.56
C ASN A 179 8.88 9.83 -2.41
N ALA A 180 8.14 9.79 -1.30
CA ALA A 180 8.41 10.63 -0.13
C ALA A 180 7.80 10.07 1.15
N GLY A 181 8.23 10.61 2.30
CA GLY A 181 7.73 10.23 3.62
C GLY A 181 8.01 8.77 3.96
N ASN A 182 7.26 8.24 4.92
CA ASN A 182 7.50 6.90 5.46
C ASN A 182 6.31 6.00 5.17
N LEU A 183 6.55 4.82 4.60
CA LEU A 183 5.58 3.73 4.50
C LEU A 183 6.02 2.57 5.41
N GLY A 184 5.19 2.24 6.39
CA GLY A 184 5.33 1.04 7.21
C GLY A 184 4.49 -0.11 6.68
N LEU A 185 5.10 -1.28 6.45
CA LEU A 185 4.40 -2.54 6.23
C LEU A 185 4.59 -3.39 7.50
N THR A 186 3.51 -3.55 8.27
CA THR A 186 3.59 -4.19 9.59
C THR A 186 3.47 -5.71 9.52
N ASN A 187 2.69 -6.17 8.52
CA ASN A 187 2.46 -7.57 8.21
C ASN A 187 3.37 -8.05 7.07
N ASP A 188 3.18 -9.29 6.63
CA ASP A 188 4.02 -9.91 5.61
C ASP A 188 3.93 -9.15 4.28
N PHE A 189 5.10 -9.02 3.64
CA PHE A 189 5.28 -8.32 2.38
C PHE A 189 5.78 -9.31 1.32
N ILE A 190 4.97 -9.56 0.30
CA ILE A 190 5.34 -10.42 -0.83
C ILE A 190 5.59 -9.55 -2.06
N ASN A 191 6.81 -9.58 -2.59
CA ASN A 191 7.19 -8.87 -3.79
C ASN A 191 7.55 -9.82 -4.94
N THR A 192 6.66 -9.89 -5.92
CA THR A 192 6.90 -10.50 -7.24
C THR A 192 7.04 -9.44 -8.35
N GLY A 193 6.79 -8.17 -8.03
CA GLY A 193 6.90 -7.02 -8.92
C GLY A 193 8.19 -6.20 -8.73
N ILE A 194 8.10 -4.91 -9.02
CA ILE A 194 9.15 -3.92 -8.86
C ILE A 194 8.78 -2.98 -7.72
N VAL A 195 9.73 -2.77 -6.80
CA VAL A 195 9.67 -1.74 -5.78
C VAL A 195 10.75 -0.71 -6.06
N ASN A 196 10.41 0.57 -6.10
CA ASN A 196 11.34 1.67 -6.19
C ASN A 196 11.23 2.52 -4.93
N VAL A 197 12.28 2.51 -4.10
CA VAL A 197 12.43 3.36 -2.93
C VAL A 197 13.22 4.58 -3.36
N ASN A 198 12.49 5.61 -3.79
CA ASN A 198 13.04 6.79 -4.45
C ASN A 198 13.62 7.75 -3.41
N ALA A 199 12.86 8.69 -2.85
CA ALA A 199 13.34 9.58 -1.79
C ALA A 199 12.67 9.33 -0.42
N GLY A 200 11.71 8.40 -0.35
CA GLY A 200 11.04 8.04 0.91
C GLY A 200 11.69 6.87 1.65
N THR A 201 11.02 6.40 2.68
CA THR A 201 11.40 5.23 3.48
C THR A 201 10.37 4.13 3.36
N LEU A 202 10.82 2.91 3.07
CA LEU A 202 10.02 1.69 3.20
C LEU A 202 10.52 0.89 4.41
N ALA A 203 9.69 0.75 5.43
CA ALA A 203 9.99 -0.04 6.62
C ALA A 203 9.06 -1.25 6.70
N VAL A 204 9.62 -2.45 6.67
CA VAL A 204 8.89 -3.72 6.71
C VAL A 204 9.25 -4.46 7.99
N THR A 205 8.29 -4.56 8.91
CA THR A 205 8.46 -5.30 10.18
C THR A 205 7.89 -6.71 10.13
N GLY A 206 6.99 -6.99 9.17
CA GLY A 206 6.61 -8.37 8.84
C GLY A 206 7.67 -9.06 7.98
N LYS A 207 7.45 -10.32 7.62
CA LYS A 207 8.41 -11.05 6.80
C LYS A 207 8.39 -10.54 5.38
N THR A 208 9.57 -10.33 4.81
CA THR A 208 9.70 -9.99 3.39
C THR A 208 9.95 -11.23 2.55
N THR A 209 9.13 -11.49 1.55
CA THR A 209 9.41 -12.48 0.49
C THR A 209 9.63 -11.74 -0.82
N ASN A 210 10.88 -11.67 -1.29
CA ASN A 210 11.22 -11.04 -2.56
C ASN A 210 11.62 -12.08 -3.60
N SER A 211 11.01 -12.03 -4.78
CA SER A 211 11.38 -12.87 -5.92
C SER A 211 11.60 -12.12 -7.23
N ASN A 212 11.61 -10.80 -7.17
CA ASN A 212 11.90 -9.94 -8.30
C ASN A 212 12.75 -8.75 -7.83
N LYS A 213 12.37 -7.49 -8.07
CA LYS A 213 13.29 -6.36 -7.95
C LYS A 213 12.87 -5.39 -6.85
N ILE A 214 13.83 -4.98 -6.03
CA ILE A 214 13.74 -3.83 -5.14
C ILE A 214 14.91 -2.89 -5.46
N ASN A 215 14.62 -1.68 -5.92
CA ASN A 215 15.58 -0.61 -6.17
C ASN A 215 15.51 0.39 -5.02
N VAL A 216 16.63 0.64 -4.35
CA VAL A 216 16.76 1.71 -3.37
C VAL A 216 17.64 2.78 -4.02
N GLU A 217 17.00 3.81 -4.57
CA GLU A 217 17.65 4.77 -5.48
C GLU A 217 18.16 6.02 -4.77
N GLY A 218 17.42 6.54 -3.78
CA GLY A 218 17.86 7.65 -2.94
C GLY A 218 17.24 7.66 -1.54
N GLY A 219 16.54 6.59 -1.19
CA GLY A 219 15.76 6.47 0.03
C GLY A 219 16.34 5.43 0.96
N SER A 220 15.52 4.99 1.91
CA SER A 220 15.91 3.97 2.89
C SER A 220 14.96 2.79 2.87
N LEU A 221 15.52 1.59 2.79
CA LEU A 221 14.81 0.33 2.93
C LEU A 221 15.21 -0.33 4.24
N SER A 222 14.23 -0.68 5.07
CA SER A 222 14.44 -1.39 6.33
C SER A 222 13.61 -2.66 6.35
N LEU A 223 14.25 -3.82 6.34
CA LEU A 223 13.61 -5.14 6.39
C LEU A 223 13.92 -5.78 7.74
N THR A 224 13.11 -5.50 8.76
CA THR A 224 13.42 -5.89 10.14
C THR A 224 12.71 -7.15 10.61
N GLY A 225 11.63 -7.55 9.93
CA GLY A 225 10.94 -8.82 10.19
C GLY A 225 11.67 -10.06 9.69
N GLY A 226 12.87 -9.90 9.13
CA GLY A 226 13.55 -10.95 8.36
C GLY A 226 12.84 -11.26 7.04
N GLY A 227 13.16 -12.40 6.45
CA GLY A 227 12.56 -12.76 5.17
C GLY A 227 13.31 -13.77 4.34
N THR A 228 12.91 -13.84 3.08
CA THR A 228 13.56 -14.63 2.04
C THR A 228 13.64 -13.80 0.76
N ASN A 229 14.83 -13.74 0.17
CA ASN A 229 15.02 -13.36 -1.22
C ASN A 229 15.29 -14.64 -2.02
N THR A 230 14.60 -14.86 -3.13
CA THR A 230 14.82 -16.03 -4.02
C THR A 230 14.65 -15.60 -5.46
N ASN A 231 15.71 -15.72 -6.27
CA ASN A 231 15.74 -15.19 -7.65
C ASN A 231 15.49 -13.67 -7.77
N GLY A 232 15.46 -12.97 -6.63
CA GLY A 232 15.25 -11.53 -6.58
C GLY A 232 16.54 -10.74 -6.42
N THR A 233 16.50 -9.48 -6.84
CA THR A 233 17.60 -8.52 -6.71
C THR A 233 17.18 -7.36 -5.82
N ILE A 234 18.03 -7.04 -4.85
CA ILE A 234 17.96 -5.77 -4.10
C ILE A 234 19.13 -4.91 -4.57
N TYR A 235 18.84 -3.82 -5.28
CA TYR A 235 19.84 -2.84 -5.72
C TYR A 235 19.85 -1.65 -4.76
N VAL A 236 21.02 -1.22 -4.31
CA VAL A 236 21.18 -0.08 -3.39
C VAL A 236 22.15 0.93 -3.99
N ASP A 237 21.63 2.09 -4.40
CA ASP A 237 22.44 3.16 -5.00
C ASP A 237 23.34 3.86 -3.98
N ILE A 238 24.33 4.63 -4.45
CA ILE A 238 25.43 5.18 -3.64
C ILE A 238 24.99 5.99 -2.42
N ASP A 239 23.87 6.71 -2.50
CA ASP A 239 23.34 7.55 -1.42
C ASP A 239 22.14 6.91 -0.70
N ALA A 240 21.83 5.65 -1.02
CA ALA A 240 20.73 4.89 -0.45
C ALA A 240 21.20 3.93 0.66
N ALA A 241 20.26 3.49 1.48
CA ALA A 241 20.52 2.58 2.59
C ALA A 241 19.58 1.37 2.60
N LEU A 242 20.15 0.20 2.85
CA LEU A 242 19.46 -1.03 3.20
C LEU A 242 19.83 -1.42 4.63
N THR A 243 18.83 -1.55 5.49
CA THR A 243 18.97 -2.15 6.83
C THR A 243 18.26 -3.50 6.87
N LEU A 244 18.96 -4.52 7.36
CA LEU A 244 18.46 -5.86 7.56
C LEU A 244 18.46 -6.16 9.07
N GLU A 245 17.37 -6.76 9.55
CA GLU A 245 17.31 -7.40 10.87
C GLU A 245 16.62 -8.77 10.80
N GLY A 246 16.65 -9.51 11.90
CA GLY A 246 16.06 -10.84 11.97
C GLY A 246 16.84 -11.87 11.12
N ILE A 247 16.17 -12.95 10.73
CA ILE A 247 16.76 -13.98 9.87
C ILE A 247 16.35 -13.70 8.42
N PHE A 248 17.33 -13.41 7.57
CA PHE A 248 17.11 -13.16 6.14
C PHE A 248 17.79 -14.23 5.29
N ASN A 249 16.99 -14.98 4.52
CA ASN A 249 17.47 -16.09 3.70
C ASN A 249 17.65 -15.66 2.24
N PHE A 250 18.82 -15.92 1.68
CA PHE A 250 19.13 -15.75 0.26
C PHE A 250 19.13 -17.12 -0.39
N GLY A 251 18.06 -17.42 -1.12
CA GLY A 251 17.94 -18.60 -1.97
C GLY A 251 18.71 -18.46 -3.28
N VAL A 252 18.59 -19.47 -4.14
CA VAL A 252 19.23 -19.50 -5.46
C VAL A 252 18.84 -18.25 -6.29
N GLY A 253 19.82 -17.70 -7.01
CA GLY A 253 19.64 -16.54 -7.90
C GLY A 253 19.49 -15.19 -7.19
N SER A 254 19.54 -15.16 -5.86
CA SER A 254 19.40 -13.94 -5.07
C SER A 254 20.61 -13.02 -5.17
N GLN A 255 20.38 -11.72 -5.25
CA GLN A 255 21.43 -10.71 -5.33
C GLN A 255 21.16 -9.52 -4.42
N ILE A 256 22.22 -9.00 -3.81
CA ILE A 256 22.30 -7.61 -3.34
C ILE A 256 23.42 -6.96 -4.14
N THR A 257 23.13 -5.82 -4.79
CA THR A 257 24.10 -5.11 -5.64
C THR A 257 24.04 -3.60 -5.40
N GLY A 258 24.97 -2.87 -5.99
CA GLY A 258 25.04 -1.41 -5.92
C GLY A 258 26.21 -0.92 -5.06
N ARG A 259 26.18 0.37 -4.74
CA ARG A 259 27.27 1.09 -4.05
C ARG A 259 26.84 1.70 -2.72
N GLY A 260 25.56 1.58 -2.38
CA GLY A 260 25.00 2.12 -1.15
C GLY A 260 25.33 1.31 0.10
N GLY A 261 24.89 1.84 1.23
CA GLY A 261 25.10 1.23 2.53
C GLY A 261 24.20 0.00 2.72
N VAL A 262 24.80 -1.13 3.07
CA VAL A 262 24.07 -2.33 3.52
C VAL A 262 24.49 -2.63 4.95
N THR A 263 23.54 -2.57 5.87
CA THR A 263 23.77 -2.79 7.29
C THR A 263 22.94 -3.98 7.77
N LEU A 264 23.59 -4.94 8.42
CA LEU A 264 22.93 -5.92 9.28
C LEU A 264 22.96 -5.37 10.70
N ASN A 265 21.83 -4.84 11.18
CA ASN A 265 21.78 -4.22 12.51
C ASN A 265 21.67 -5.28 13.63
N SER A 266 20.91 -6.35 13.39
CA SER A 266 20.86 -7.53 14.25
C SER A 266 20.43 -8.77 13.46
N GLY A 267 20.65 -9.98 13.98
CA GLY A 267 20.16 -11.22 13.36
C GLY A 267 21.16 -11.94 12.45
N GLN A 268 20.67 -12.63 11.41
CA GLN A 268 21.44 -13.58 10.59
C GLN A 268 21.12 -13.44 9.11
N LEU A 269 22.15 -13.54 8.27
CA LEU A 269 22.00 -13.72 6.83
C LEU A 269 22.33 -15.17 6.47
N ASN A 270 21.33 -15.90 5.99
CA ASN A 270 21.49 -17.28 5.57
C ASN A 270 21.63 -17.33 4.06
N PHE A 271 22.71 -17.91 3.58
CA PHE A 271 23.02 -17.99 2.16
C PHE A 271 22.90 -19.46 1.72
N ASN A 272 21.73 -19.83 1.19
CA ASN A 272 21.44 -21.17 0.69
C ASN A 272 21.96 -21.30 -0.74
N LEU A 273 23.28 -21.43 -0.88
CA LEU A 273 23.96 -21.24 -2.16
C LEU A 273 24.81 -22.45 -2.55
N ASN A 274 24.55 -22.94 -3.76
CA ASN A 274 25.50 -23.75 -4.53
C ASN A 274 26.52 -22.88 -5.31
N GLN A 275 26.43 -21.52 -5.29
CA GLN A 275 27.26 -20.64 -6.15
C GLN A 275 27.45 -19.16 -5.69
N THR A 276 27.88 -18.83 -4.47
CA THR A 276 28.37 -17.45 -4.19
C THR A 276 29.85 -17.37 -3.88
N SER A 277 30.47 -16.40 -4.56
CA SER A 277 31.71 -15.77 -4.12
C SER A 277 31.32 -14.52 -3.32
N ILE A 278 31.70 -14.47 -2.03
CA ILE A 278 31.69 -13.21 -1.27
C ILE A 278 32.86 -12.39 -1.81
N ARG A 279 32.60 -11.46 -2.75
CA ARG A 279 33.61 -10.48 -3.16
C ARG A 279 33.52 -9.25 -2.28
N GLN A 280 34.20 -9.30 -1.14
CA GLN A 280 34.48 -8.09 -0.37
C GLN A 280 35.59 -7.32 -1.09
N GLN A 281 35.26 -6.20 -1.75
CA GLN A 281 36.28 -5.32 -2.32
C GLN A 281 36.83 -4.43 -1.20
N LEU A 282 37.77 -4.96 -0.40
CA LEU A 282 38.52 -4.14 0.57
C LEU A 282 39.40 -3.16 -0.23
N HIS A 283 39.05 -1.87 -0.19
CA HIS A 283 39.96 -0.82 -0.64
C HIS A 283 41.08 -0.65 0.39
N HIS A 284 42.19 -1.37 0.20
CA HIS A 284 43.42 -1.12 0.96
C HIS A 284 44.00 0.23 0.54
N HIS A 285 43.87 1.24 1.40
CA HIS A 285 44.64 2.47 1.28
C HIS A 285 46.10 2.13 1.63
N THR A 286 46.99 2.13 0.63
CA THR A 286 48.43 1.96 0.85
C THR A 286 48.98 3.27 1.42
N PRO A 287 49.63 3.29 2.60
CA PRO A 287 50.25 4.51 3.11
C PRO A 287 51.45 4.87 2.24
N THR A 288 51.46 6.08 1.70
CA THR A 288 52.63 6.70 1.08
C THR A 288 53.72 6.85 2.15
N ARG A 289 54.78 6.03 2.09
CA ARG A 289 56.00 6.26 2.89
C ARG A 289 56.75 7.44 2.28
N TYR A 290 56.63 8.62 2.90
CA TYR A 290 57.62 9.68 2.72
C TYR A 290 58.96 9.20 3.29
N HIS A 291 59.95 8.99 2.40
CA HIS A 291 61.34 8.94 2.83
C HIS A 291 61.78 10.37 3.12
N GLN A 292 62.03 10.68 4.40
CA GLN A 292 62.84 11.84 4.76
C GLN A 292 64.30 11.51 4.45
N CYS A 293 64.93 12.35 3.62
CA CYS A 293 66.38 12.42 3.47
C CYS A 293 66.98 13.20 4.64
#